data_AF-A0A816FY95-F1
#
_entry.id   AF-A0A816FY95-F1
#
_cell.length_a   1.000
_cell.length_b   1.000
_cell.length_c   1.000
_cell.angle_alpha   90.00
_cell.angle_beta   90.00
_cell.angle_gamma   90.00
#
_symmetry.space_group_name_H-M   'P 1'
#
loop_
_entity.id
_entity.type
_entity.pdbx_description
1 polymer ?
#
loop_
_entity_poly.entity_id
_entity_poly.type
_entity_poly.pdbx_seq_one_letter_code
_entity_poly.pdbx_strand_id
1 'polypeptide(L)'
;MDDQQIESERSTDIDEMDTSDDNLQKPNIFNKYLPFYDSIKRQGYDLFEEIKENLSRIIQLRELRPGFSHWSSKLQRFISLYGLYFTKADHIKLIHLYLSVLSINDLDFSHVKTCFDMLYDLMRKTRLITRDDIVVEWRLLYKWSKTILHNHDEPYSLVSLPNDIDNSLFYCVRGCRPYFSATATQEILDEFRPYLCPFDSAFSDTMRIFELFLPVHLPPELHDQGFKLWLEEFMGIWESVYSNPAWELNMINLFSLLAWCNIGYIDWEPWLPRIFTRILKSFTLPVGKIQVSLQQYRYSMSSVTTWIIAMLGNGSTCLQYLQDLFTAMKSFYHPSNTGKFQQELISFLSKLSQALVDRVHLERKANPIWYFTPPESYRLTEQNITDFVNCVKECAFIAIFTKAHLKESAKACQYLSMLRPELIIPPIVEKLFSSIDSMSEPHRFTSIMTCLASVARQMVRQTPYFSQGQ
;
A
#
# COMPACT_ATOMS: atom_id res chain seq x y z
N MET A 1 -15.80 -63.21 14.29
CA MET A 1 -14.74 -63.71 13.41
C MET A 1 -15.02 -63.33 11.97
N ASP A 2 -14.88 -62.10 11.49
CA ASP A 2 -14.68 -60.77 12.12
C ASP A 2 -14.86 -59.71 11.01
N ASP A 3 -16.08 -59.50 10.54
CA ASP A 3 -16.39 -58.37 9.65
C ASP A 3 -16.71 -57.09 10.45
N GLN A 4 -17.08 -57.21 11.73
CA GLN A 4 -17.32 -56.07 12.61
C GLN A 4 -16.04 -55.47 13.22
N GLN A 5 -14.91 -56.21 13.24
CA GLN A 5 -13.63 -55.65 13.67
C GLN A 5 -12.93 -54.86 12.54
N ILE A 6 -13.12 -55.24 11.28
CA ILE A 6 -12.52 -54.56 10.12
C ILE A 6 -13.20 -53.19 9.88
N GLU A 7 -14.50 -53.05 10.14
CA GLU A 7 -15.18 -51.75 10.12
C GLU A 7 -14.87 -50.87 11.34
N SER A 8 -14.56 -51.46 12.51
CA SER A 8 -14.13 -50.68 13.68
C SER A 8 -12.68 -50.19 13.55
N GLU A 9 -11.81 -50.94 12.86
CA GLU A 9 -10.43 -50.50 12.58
C GLU A 9 -10.37 -49.46 11.45
N ARG A 10 -11.23 -49.55 10.42
CA ARG A 10 -11.33 -48.49 9.39
C ARG A 10 -11.97 -47.18 9.85
N SER A 11 -12.78 -47.22 10.90
CA SER A 11 -13.44 -46.02 11.46
C SER A 11 -12.60 -45.31 12.52
N THR A 12 -11.54 -45.96 13.04
CA THR A 12 -10.61 -45.35 14.00
C THR A 12 -9.34 -44.76 13.35
N ASP A 13 -9.04 -45.10 12.10
CA ASP A 13 -7.86 -44.57 11.39
C ASP A 13 -8.11 -43.26 10.59
N ILE A 14 -9.33 -42.73 10.57
CA ILE A 14 -9.66 -41.44 9.91
C ILE A 14 -9.68 -40.26 10.90
N ASP A 15 -9.72 -40.54 12.20
CA ASP A 15 -9.82 -39.51 13.25
C ASP A 15 -8.47 -38.90 13.69
N GLU A 16 -7.36 -39.29 13.07
CA GLU A 16 -6.03 -38.70 13.32
C GLU A 16 -5.27 -38.33 12.03
N MET A 17 -5.96 -37.93 10.95
CA MET A 17 -5.30 -37.03 10.00
C MET A 17 -5.17 -35.66 10.68
N ASP A 18 -3.92 -35.23 10.86
CA ASP A 18 -3.42 -33.97 11.43
C ASP A 18 -4.14 -32.72 10.86
N THR A 19 -5.39 -32.55 11.29
CA THR A 19 -6.33 -31.46 10.95
C THR A 19 -6.26 -30.37 12.01
N SER A 20 -5.08 -30.22 12.63
CA SER A 20 -4.79 -29.05 13.44
C SER A 20 -4.86 -27.82 12.53
N ASP A 21 -5.72 -26.85 12.87
CA ASP A 21 -5.75 -25.56 12.15
C ASP A 21 -4.40 -24.81 12.24
N ASP A 22 -3.46 -25.34 13.03
CA ASP A 22 -2.12 -24.82 13.29
C ASP A 22 -1.20 -24.88 12.06
N ASN A 23 -1.42 -25.83 11.15
CA ASN A 23 -0.64 -25.96 9.91
C ASN A 23 -1.13 -25.05 8.76
N LEU A 24 -2.26 -24.35 8.94
CA LEU A 24 -2.84 -23.47 7.93
C LEU A 24 -2.31 -22.04 8.06
N GLN A 25 -2.05 -21.37 6.93
CA GLN A 25 -1.39 -20.07 6.96
C GLN A 25 -2.25 -18.93 7.52
N LYS A 26 -3.38 -18.62 6.88
CA LYS A 26 -4.23 -17.49 7.28
C LYS A 26 -5.69 -17.74 6.90
N PRO A 27 -6.39 -18.59 7.67
CA PRO A 27 -7.82 -18.78 7.50
C PRO A 27 -8.60 -17.49 7.80
N ASN A 28 -9.82 -17.39 7.25
CA ASN A 28 -10.72 -16.28 7.53
C ASN A 28 -11.22 -16.37 8.98
N ILE A 29 -10.87 -15.37 9.79
CA ILE A 29 -11.17 -15.34 11.23
C ILE A 29 -12.69 -15.33 11.48
N PHE A 30 -13.47 -14.74 10.56
CA PHE A 30 -14.92 -14.62 10.74
C PHE A 30 -15.65 -15.97 10.66
N ASN A 31 -15.07 -16.95 9.97
CA ASN A 31 -15.69 -18.26 9.81
C ASN A 31 -15.84 -18.99 11.16
N LYS A 32 -14.94 -18.71 12.13
CA LYS A 32 -14.98 -19.27 13.48
C LYS A 32 -16.22 -18.89 14.28
N TYR A 33 -16.89 -17.79 13.92
CA TYR A 33 -18.08 -17.30 14.62
C TYR A 33 -19.39 -17.80 14.00
N LEU A 34 -19.32 -18.65 12.97
CA LEU A 34 -20.52 -19.21 12.35
C LEU A 34 -21.05 -20.40 13.17
N PRO A 35 -22.38 -20.54 13.34
CA PRO A 35 -22.97 -21.63 14.13
C PRO A 35 -22.62 -23.05 13.65
N PHE A 36 -22.14 -23.18 12.42
CA PHE A 36 -21.81 -24.43 11.74
C PHE A 36 -20.32 -24.50 11.34
N TYR A 37 -19.43 -23.90 12.15
CA TYR A 37 -17.98 -23.84 11.87
C TYR A 37 -17.34 -25.21 11.61
N ASP A 38 -17.71 -26.25 12.35
CA ASP A 38 -17.14 -27.60 12.15
C ASP A 38 -17.45 -28.16 10.75
N SER A 39 -18.65 -27.87 10.23
CA SER A 39 -19.03 -28.23 8.86
C SER A 39 -18.24 -27.43 7.82
N ILE A 40 -18.02 -26.14 8.08
CA ILE A 40 -17.20 -25.26 7.22
C ILE A 40 -15.75 -25.73 7.18
N LYS A 41 -15.22 -26.21 8.30
CA LYS A 41 -13.85 -26.75 8.39
C LYS A 41 -13.66 -27.90 7.41
N ARG A 42 -14.54 -28.91 7.49
CA ARG A 42 -14.53 -30.09 6.60
C ARG A 42 -14.71 -29.69 5.13
N GLN A 43 -15.74 -28.87 4.85
CA GLN A 43 -15.99 -28.36 3.50
C GLN A 43 -14.80 -27.58 2.93
N GLY A 44 -14.09 -26.80 3.76
CA GLY A 44 -12.91 -26.05 3.36
C GLY A 44 -11.78 -26.96 2.87
N TYR A 45 -11.52 -28.06 3.59
CA TYR A 45 -10.54 -29.07 3.16
C TYR A 45 -10.97 -29.77 1.87
N ASP A 46 -12.20 -30.28 1.81
CA ASP A 46 -12.72 -31.03 0.65
C ASP A 46 -12.70 -30.16 -0.62
N LEU A 47 -13.16 -28.92 -0.52
CA LEU A 47 -13.18 -27.98 -1.64
C LEU A 47 -11.76 -27.62 -2.11
N PHE A 48 -10.81 -27.48 -1.19
CA PHE A 48 -9.43 -27.18 -1.57
C PHE A 48 -8.77 -28.35 -2.28
N GLU A 49 -8.96 -29.58 -1.79
CA GLU A 49 -8.45 -30.79 -2.44
C GLU A 49 -9.10 -30.99 -3.83
N GLU A 50 -10.41 -30.75 -3.98
CA GLU A 50 -11.08 -30.74 -5.28
C GLU A 50 -10.43 -29.72 -6.24
N ILE A 51 -10.18 -28.50 -5.77
CA ILE A 51 -9.55 -27.45 -6.58
C ILE A 51 -8.13 -27.85 -6.98
N LYS A 52 -7.35 -28.39 -6.04
CA LYS A 52 -5.96 -28.81 -6.25
C LYS A 52 -5.85 -29.97 -7.24
N GLU A 53 -6.67 -31.01 -7.07
CA GLU A 53 -6.72 -32.14 -7.99
C GLU A 53 -7.06 -31.67 -9.41
N ASN A 54 -8.13 -30.89 -9.54
CA ASN A 54 -8.58 -30.46 -10.86
C ASN A 54 -7.63 -29.45 -11.51
N LEU A 55 -7.02 -28.52 -10.77
CA LEU A 55 -5.97 -27.62 -11.28
C LEU A 55 -4.77 -28.41 -11.82
N SER A 56 -4.36 -29.48 -11.11
CA SER A 56 -3.27 -30.33 -11.57
C SER A 56 -3.65 -31.10 -12.84
N ARG A 57 -4.88 -31.63 -12.90
CA ARG A 57 -5.40 -32.41 -14.02
C ARG A 57 -5.52 -31.57 -15.29
N ILE A 58 -6.06 -30.36 -15.22
CA ILE A 58 -6.20 -29.49 -16.41
C ILE A 58 -4.83 -29.12 -16.99
N ILE A 59 -3.80 -28.95 -16.16
CA ILE A 59 -2.46 -28.61 -16.64
C ILE A 59 -1.79 -29.82 -17.28
N GLN A 60 -1.97 -31.01 -16.70
CA GLN A 60 -1.51 -32.27 -17.31
C GLN A 60 -2.20 -32.52 -18.66
N LEU A 61 -3.50 -32.25 -18.75
CA LEU A 61 -4.28 -32.38 -19.99
C LEU A 61 -4.08 -31.21 -20.98
N ARG A 62 -3.33 -30.17 -20.58
CA ARG A 62 -3.15 -28.92 -21.34
C ARG A 62 -4.48 -28.23 -21.70
N GLU A 63 -5.50 -28.42 -20.87
CA GLU A 63 -6.83 -27.84 -21.04
C GLU A 63 -6.90 -26.42 -20.44
N LEU A 64 -6.33 -25.45 -21.16
CA LEU A 64 -6.39 -24.04 -20.73
C LEU A 64 -7.81 -23.46 -20.89
N ARG A 65 -8.56 -23.86 -21.93
CA ARG A 65 -9.95 -23.46 -22.13
C ARG A 65 -10.87 -24.69 -22.15
N PRO A 66 -11.96 -24.71 -21.37
CA PRO A 66 -12.37 -23.73 -20.33
C PRO A 66 -11.75 -23.98 -18.95
N GLY A 67 -11.03 -25.08 -18.76
CA GLY A 67 -10.60 -25.60 -17.45
C GLY A 67 -9.83 -24.61 -16.57
N PHE A 68 -8.78 -23.98 -17.11
CA PHE A 68 -7.91 -23.10 -16.31
C PHE A 68 -8.63 -21.88 -15.75
N SER A 69 -9.43 -21.20 -16.57
CA SER A 69 -10.22 -20.06 -16.13
C SER A 69 -11.28 -20.46 -15.09
N HIS A 70 -11.93 -21.61 -15.27
CA HIS A 70 -12.94 -22.10 -14.34
C HIS A 70 -12.36 -22.40 -12.95
N TRP A 71 -11.29 -23.20 -12.88
CA TRP A 71 -10.70 -23.61 -11.61
C TRP A 71 -9.92 -22.48 -10.92
N SER A 72 -9.31 -21.57 -11.68
CA SER A 72 -8.73 -20.35 -11.11
C SER A 72 -9.80 -19.46 -10.49
N SER A 73 -10.96 -19.31 -11.14
CA SER A 73 -12.10 -18.58 -10.56
C SER A 73 -12.63 -19.25 -9.29
N LYS A 74 -12.74 -20.60 -9.27
CA LYS A 74 -13.08 -21.34 -8.04
C LYS A 74 -12.06 -21.10 -6.93
N LEU A 75 -10.76 -21.12 -7.22
CA LEU A 75 -9.71 -20.83 -6.23
C LEU A 75 -9.78 -19.39 -5.71
N GLN A 76 -10.03 -18.42 -6.58
CA GLN A 76 -10.21 -17.02 -6.15
C GLN A 76 -11.41 -16.87 -5.19
N ARG A 77 -12.54 -17.52 -5.50
CA ARG A 77 -13.72 -17.55 -4.63
C ARG A 77 -13.41 -18.26 -3.31
N PHE A 78 -12.64 -19.35 -3.36
CA PHE A 78 -12.18 -20.06 -2.17
C PHE A 78 -11.35 -19.14 -1.27
N ILE A 79 -10.35 -18.44 -1.81
CA ILE A 79 -9.52 -17.49 -1.05
C ILE A 79 -10.35 -16.36 -0.44
N SER A 80 -11.37 -15.88 -1.16
CA SER A 80 -12.29 -14.84 -0.67
C SER A 80 -13.12 -15.31 0.53
N LEU A 81 -13.62 -16.55 0.50
CA LEU A 81 -14.49 -17.11 1.54
C LEU A 81 -13.70 -17.64 2.75
N TYR A 82 -12.68 -18.46 2.47
CA TYR A 82 -11.95 -19.23 3.49
C TYR A 82 -10.61 -18.59 3.87
N GLY A 83 -10.13 -17.60 3.13
CA GLY A 83 -8.77 -17.09 3.29
C GLY A 83 -7.73 -18.04 2.67
N LEU A 84 -6.49 -17.99 3.17
CA LEU A 84 -5.46 -18.95 2.76
C LEU A 84 -5.59 -20.21 3.64
N TYR A 85 -6.68 -20.94 3.42
CA TYR A 85 -7.04 -22.18 4.11
C TYR A 85 -6.31 -23.36 3.46
N PHE A 86 -4.98 -23.30 3.48
CA PHE A 86 -4.09 -24.35 2.97
C PHE A 86 -2.69 -24.20 3.58
N THR A 87 -1.88 -25.23 3.42
CA THR A 87 -0.52 -25.31 3.98
C THR A 87 0.44 -24.35 3.27
N LYS A 88 1.56 -24.00 3.92
CA LYS A 88 2.65 -23.22 3.29
C LYS A 88 3.21 -23.93 2.05
N ALA A 89 3.33 -25.25 2.10
CA ALA A 89 3.83 -26.05 0.98
C ALA A 89 2.90 -25.97 -0.25
N ASP A 90 1.59 -26.07 -0.04
CA ASP A 90 0.62 -25.92 -1.14
C ASP A 90 0.58 -24.49 -1.67
N HIS A 91 0.72 -23.49 -0.79
CA HIS A 91 0.83 -22.09 -1.22
C HIS A 91 2.00 -21.87 -2.19
N ILE A 92 3.19 -22.36 -1.85
CA ILE A 92 4.38 -22.24 -2.70
C ILE A 92 4.16 -22.95 -4.04
N LYS A 93 3.58 -24.16 -4.02
CA LYS A 93 3.24 -24.90 -5.25
C LYS A 93 2.26 -24.13 -6.14
N LEU A 94 1.22 -23.50 -5.57
CA LEU A 94 0.27 -22.68 -6.33
C LEU A 94 0.97 -21.49 -7.00
N ILE A 95 1.88 -20.80 -6.28
CA ILE A 95 2.62 -19.68 -6.87
C ILE A 95 3.48 -20.15 -8.04
N HIS A 96 4.25 -21.24 -7.87
CA HIS A 96 5.04 -21.81 -8.96
C HIS A 96 4.16 -22.26 -10.14
N LEU A 97 2.96 -22.80 -9.88
CA LEU A 97 2.01 -23.18 -10.90
C LEU A 97 1.66 -21.98 -11.78
N TYR A 98 1.21 -20.87 -11.19
CA TYR A 98 0.81 -19.68 -11.94
C TYR A 98 1.99 -19.00 -12.63
N LEU A 99 3.19 -18.99 -12.03
CA LEU A 99 4.41 -18.52 -12.71
C LEU A 99 4.79 -19.40 -13.90
N SER A 100 4.63 -20.73 -13.79
CA SER A 100 4.90 -21.66 -14.89
C SER A 100 3.92 -21.49 -16.05
N VAL A 101 2.63 -21.27 -15.76
CA VAL A 101 1.62 -20.97 -16.78
C VAL A 101 1.95 -19.66 -17.48
N LEU A 102 2.34 -18.63 -16.71
CA LEU A 102 2.75 -17.34 -17.27
C LEU A 102 4.01 -17.42 -18.16
N SER A 103 4.83 -18.46 -17.97
CA SER A 103 6.03 -18.72 -18.77
C SER A 103 5.72 -19.34 -20.15
N ILE A 104 4.49 -19.79 -20.38
CA ILE A 104 4.06 -20.32 -21.68
C ILE A 104 4.10 -19.20 -22.73
N ASN A 105 4.75 -19.47 -23.87
CA ASN A 105 4.76 -18.55 -25.01
C ASN A 105 3.37 -18.46 -25.64
N ASP A 106 3.00 -17.26 -26.12
CA ASP A 106 1.72 -17.00 -26.80
C ASP A 106 0.47 -17.35 -25.96
N LEU A 107 0.58 -17.18 -24.64
CA LEU A 107 -0.56 -17.33 -23.73
C LEU A 107 -1.58 -16.22 -24.01
N ASP A 108 -2.85 -16.61 -24.16
CA ASP A 108 -3.95 -15.67 -24.33
C ASP A 108 -4.07 -14.67 -23.17
N PHE A 109 -4.31 -13.39 -23.49
CA PHE A 109 -4.31 -12.29 -22.52
C PHE A 109 -5.33 -12.49 -21.39
N SER A 110 -6.43 -13.20 -21.62
CA SER A 110 -7.40 -13.53 -20.56
C SER A 110 -6.78 -14.45 -19.49
N HIS A 111 -6.00 -15.45 -19.90
CA HIS A 111 -5.27 -16.31 -18.97
C HIS A 111 -4.11 -15.57 -18.30
N VAL A 112 -3.43 -14.68 -19.02
CA VAL A 112 -2.38 -13.81 -18.45
C VAL A 112 -2.96 -12.95 -17.32
N LYS A 113 -4.09 -12.29 -17.56
CA LYS A 113 -4.79 -11.51 -16.54
C LYS A 113 -5.18 -12.39 -15.35
N THR A 114 -5.71 -13.59 -15.60
CA THR A 114 -6.06 -14.56 -14.55
C THR A 114 -4.83 -14.92 -13.70
N CYS A 115 -3.66 -15.14 -14.32
CA CYS A 115 -2.41 -15.40 -13.60
C CYS A 115 -2.00 -14.19 -12.75
N PHE A 116 -2.09 -12.97 -13.28
CA PHE A 116 -1.76 -11.75 -12.52
C PHE A 116 -2.64 -11.57 -11.29
N ASP A 117 -3.96 -11.73 -11.44
CA ASP A 117 -4.91 -11.60 -10.34
C ASP A 117 -4.65 -12.66 -9.26
N MET A 118 -4.42 -13.92 -9.67
CA MET A 118 -4.13 -15.02 -8.75
C MET A 118 -2.78 -14.85 -8.04
N LEU A 119 -1.72 -14.47 -8.77
CA LEU A 119 -0.40 -14.21 -8.19
C LEU A 119 -0.46 -13.06 -7.17
N TYR A 120 -1.20 -12.00 -7.47
CA TYR A 120 -1.42 -10.92 -6.51
C TYR A 120 -2.16 -11.42 -5.25
N ASP A 121 -3.24 -12.19 -5.39
CA ASP A 121 -4.00 -12.70 -4.25
C ASP A 121 -3.19 -13.62 -3.34
N LEU A 122 -2.29 -14.42 -3.92
CA LEU A 122 -1.36 -15.32 -3.23
C LEU A 122 -0.20 -14.54 -2.56
N MET A 123 0.43 -13.61 -3.27
CA MET A 123 1.68 -12.97 -2.80
C MET A 123 1.51 -11.68 -2.00
N ARG A 124 0.35 -11.01 -2.02
CA ARG A 124 0.13 -9.73 -1.32
C ARG A 124 0.40 -9.76 0.19
N LYS A 125 0.34 -10.93 0.82
CA LYS A 125 0.59 -11.11 2.26
C LYS A 125 2.05 -11.51 2.51
N THR A 126 2.96 -10.55 2.32
CA THR A 126 4.43 -10.75 2.37
C THR A 126 4.98 -11.40 3.64
N ARG A 127 4.22 -11.40 4.74
CA ARG A 127 4.62 -12.06 6.00
C ARG A 127 4.51 -13.59 5.99
N LEU A 128 3.82 -14.17 5.02
CA LEU A 128 3.51 -15.62 4.99
C LEU A 128 4.54 -16.45 4.20
N ILE A 129 5.31 -15.78 3.35
CA ILE A 129 6.32 -16.36 2.48
C ILE A 129 7.55 -15.48 2.55
N THR A 130 8.73 -16.09 2.58
CA THR A 130 10.02 -15.42 2.61
C THR A 130 10.77 -15.62 1.30
N ARG A 131 11.90 -14.92 1.12
CA ARG A 131 12.78 -15.12 -0.04
C ARG A 131 13.44 -16.49 -0.09
N ASP A 132 13.61 -17.15 1.06
CA ASP A 132 14.16 -18.50 1.12
C ASP A 132 13.18 -19.54 0.53
N ASP A 133 11.89 -19.20 0.53
CA ASP A 133 10.84 -20.05 0.00
C ASP A 133 10.66 -19.90 -1.52
N ILE A 134 10.76 -18.67 -2.04
CA ILE A 134 10.44 -18.34 -3.45
C ILE A 134 11.37 -17.26 -3.97
N VAL A 135 11.91 -17.51 -5.17
CA VAL A 135 12.60 -16.51 -6.00
C VAL A 135 11.84 -16.35 -7.31
N VAL A 136 11.50 -15.11 -7.66
CA VAL A 136 10.77 -14.76 -8.89
C VAL A 136 11.71 -14.07 -9.87
N GLU A 137 11.75 -14.56 -11.11
CA GLU A 137 12.50 -13.91 -12.18
C GLU A 137 11.75 -12.68 -12.71
N TRP A 138 12.34 -11.50 -12.54
CA TRP A 138 11.73 -10.24 -12.95
C TRP A 138 11.51 -10.16 -14.48
N ARG A 139 12.38 -10.82 -15.27
CA ARG A 139 12.30 -10.84 -16.75
C ARG A 139 11.01 -11.44 -17.28
N LEU A 140 10.45 -12.44 -16.59
CA LEU A 140 9.18 -13.04 -16.97
C LEU A 140 8.05 -12.00 -16.95
N LEU A 141 7.98 -11.23 -15.88
CA LEU A 141 6.99 -10.17 -15.70
C LEU A 141 7.28 -8.98 -16.62
N TYR A 142 8.55 -8.66 -16.83
CA TYR A 142 8.96 -7.59 -17.74
C TYR A 142 8.58 -7.88 -19.20
N LYS A 143 8.75 -9.12 -19.66
CA LYS A 143 8.30 -9.57 -21.00
C LYS A 143 6.82 -9.23 -21.20
N TRP A 144 5.96 -9.64 -20.27
CA TRP A 144 4.53 -9.35 -20.35
C TRP A 144 4.22 -7.85 -20.21
N SER A 145 4.94 -7.15 -19.33
CA SER A 145 4.81 -5.69 -19.21
C SER A 145 5.13 -4.98 -20.52
N LYS A 146 6.15 -5.44 -21.27
CA LYS A 146 6.48 -4.89 -22.58
C LYS A 146 5.40 -5.20 -23.61
N THR A 147 4.94 -6.46 -23.67
CA THR A 147 3.88 -6.89 -24.60
C THR A 147 2.57 -6.14 -24.38
N ILE A 148 2.19 -5.88 -23.14
CA ILE A 148 0.92 -5.21 -22.80
C ILE A 148 1.05 -3.69 -22.97
N LEU A 149 2.06 -3.06 -22.36
CA LEU A 149 2.15 -1.60 -22.31
C LEU A 149 2.67 -0.94 -23.60
N HIS A 150 3.33 -1.71 -24.48
CA HIS A 150 3.83 -1.23 -25.77
C HIS A 150 3.17 -2.00 -26.92
N ASN A 151 1.90 -2.40 -26.75
CA ASN A 151 1.18 -3.11 -27.79
C ASN A 151 0.85 -2.18 -28.96
N HIS A 152 1.66 -2.24 -30.03
CA HIS A 152 1.44 -1.45 -31.23
C HIS A 152 0.22 -1.90 -32.05
N ASP A 153 -0.31 -3.08 -31.78
CA ASP A 153 -1.42 -3.70 -32.53
C ASP A 153 -2.80 -3.37 -31.93
N GLU A 154 -2.84 -2.89 -30.68
CA GLU A 154 -4.07 -2.47 -29.99
C GLU A 154 -4.77 -1.26 -30.66
N PRO A 155 -4.06 -0.18 -31.06
CA PRO A 155 -4.67 0.95 -31.77
C PRO A 155 -5.30 0.56 -33.12
N TYR A 156 -4.85 -0.56 -33.71
CA TYR A 156 -5.36 -1.10 -34.96
C TYR A 156 -6.45 -2.17 -34.74
N SER A 157 -6.87 -2.41 -33.48
CA SER A 157 -7.86 -3.42 -33.09
C SER A 157 -7.52 -4.85 -33.53
N LEU A 158 -6.24 -5.16 -33.75
CA LEU A 158 -5.78 -6.50 -34.14
C LEU A 158 -5.70 -7.44 -32.93
N VAL A 159 -5.53 -6.89 -31.73
CA VAL A 159 -5.51 -7.59 -30.45
C VAL A 159 -6.48 -6.91 -29.50
N SER A 160 -7.34 -7.69 -28.84
CA SER A 160 -8.23 -7.20 -27.79
C SER A 160 -7.64 -7.54 -26.42
N LEU A 161 -7.18 -6.51 -25.70
CA LEU A 161 -6.72 -6.65 -24.33
C LEU A 161 -7.93 -6.72 -23.38
N PRO A 162 -7.95 -7.65 -22.41
CA PRO A 162 -8.97 -7.66 -21.38
C PRO A 162 -8.98 -6.34 -20.59
N ASN A 163 -10.17 -5.90 -20.21
CA ASN A 163 -10.33 -4.72 -19.35
C ASN A 163 -9.49 -4.86 -18.07
N ASP A 164 -8.86 -3.76 -17.66
CA ASP A 164 -8.04 -3.64 -16.44
C ASP A 164 -6.80 -4.55 -16.37
N ILE A 165 -6.34 -5.14 -17.49
CA ILE A 165 -5.13 -5.99 -17.48
C ILE A 165 -3.90 -5.24 -16.97
N ASP A 166 -3.76 -3.95 -17.26
CA ASP A 166 -2.67 -3.10 -16.77
C ASP A 166 -2.64 -3.03 -15.24
N ASN A 167 -3.82 -2.85 -14.63
CA ASN A 167 -3.95 -2.80 -13.17
C ASN A 167 -3.58 -4.16 -12.56
N SER A 168 -4.07 -5.26 -13.14
CA SER A 168 -3.71 -6.62 -12.73
C SER A 168 -2.20 -6.85 -12.81
N LEU A 169 -1.55 -6.42 -13.91
CA LEU A 169 -0.11 -6.46 -14.08
C LEU A 169 0.61 -5.66 -12.97
N PHE A 170 0.21 -4.41 -12.73
CA PHE A 170 0.85 -3.56 -11.72
C PHE A 170 0.72 -4.13 -10.32
N TYR A 171 -0.44 -4.68 -9.95
CA TYR A 171 -0.63 -5.36 -8.67
C TYR A 171 0.21 -6.63 -8.55
N CYS A 172 0.26 -7.44 -9.61
CA CYS A 172 1.10 -8.64 -9.67
C CYS A 172 2.58 -8.29 -9.47
N VAL A 173 3.12 -7.35 -10.26
CA VAL A 173 4.53 -6.92 -10.14
C VAL A 173 4.83 -6.39 -8.74
N ARG A 174 3.96 -5.54 -8.17
CA ARG A 174 4.13 -5.04 -6.79
C ARG A 174 4.13 -6.16 -5.75
N GLY A 175 3.33 -7.21 -5.94
CA GLY A 175 3.30 -8.40 -5.09
C GLY A 175 4.51 -9.31 -5.26
N CYS A 176 5.03 -9.44 -6.49
CA CYS A 176 6.21 -10.25 -6.82
C CYS A 176 7.53 -9.59 -6.43
N ARG A 177 7.63 -8.26 -6.50
CA ARG A 177 8.88 -7.52 -6.36
C ARG A 177 9.69 -7.83 -5.09
N PRO A 178 9.09 -8.04 -3.90
CA PRO A 178 9.85 -8.50 -2.73
C PRO A 178 10.63 -9.80 -2.96
N TYR A 179 10.19 -10.66 -3.87
CA TYR A 179 10.76 -11.98 -4.12
C TYR A 179 11.70 -12.03 -5.33
N PHE A 180 12.05 -10.90 -5.95
CA PHE A 180 13.08 -10.87 -6.98
C PHE A 180 14.44 -11.31 -6.42
N SER A 181 15.33 -11.82 -7.28
CA SER A 181 16.69 -12.22 -6.88
C SER A 181 17.49 -11.03 -6.32
N ALA A 182 18.54 -11.31 -5.55
CA ALA A 182 19.43 -10.26 -5.04
C ALA A 182 20.18 -9.53 -6.18
N THR A 183 20.47 -10.23 -7.28
CA THR A 183 21.13 -9.69 -8.48
C THR A 183 20.20 -8.85 -9.35
N ALA A 184 18.87 -8.96 -9.16
CA ALA A 184 17.89 -8.31 -10.03
C ALA A 184 18.08 -6.79 -10.11
N THR A 185 18.44 -6.12 -9.00
CA THR A 185 18.68 -4.68 -9.01
C THR A 185 19.77 -4.31 -10.01
N GLN A 186 20.92 -5.00 -9.95
CA GLN A 186 22.06 -4.73 -10.82
C GLN A 186 21.71 -5.03 -12.28
N GLU A 187 21.05 -6.17 -12.54
CA GLU A 187 20.62 -6.55 -13.88
C GLU A 187 19.66 -5.53 -14.51
N ILE A 188 18.68 -5.06 -13.74
CA ILE A 188 17.71 -4.03 -14.18
C ILE A 188 18.46 -2.72 -14.48
N LEU A 189 19.38 -2.30 -13.61
CA LEU A 189 20.16 -1.09 -13.84
C LEU A 189 21.04 -1.20 -15.09
N ASP A 190 21.73 -2.32 -15.29
CA ASP A 190 22.61 -2.52 -16.44
C ASP A 190 21.84 -2.53 -17.76
N GLU A 191 20.62 -3.08 -17.77
CA GLU A 191 19.76 -3.09 -18.95
C GLU A 191 19.18 -1.71 -19.28
N PHE A 192 18.78 -0.94 -18.26
CA PHE A 192 17.99 0.29 -18.44
C PHE A 192 18.77 1.60 -18.30
N ARG A 193 19.93 1.61 -17.67
CA ARG A 193 20.79 2.81 -17.55
C ARG A 193 21.11 3.48 -18.89
N PRO A 194 21.37 2.76 -20.00
CA PRO A 194 21.63 3.40 -21.29
C PRO A 194 20.49 4.30 -21.81
N TYR A 195 19.26 4.08 -21.34
CA TYR A 195 18.08 4.85 -21.73
C TYR A 195 17.82 6.08 -20.84
N LEU A 196 18.71 6.37 -19.88
CA LEU A 196 18.65 7.55 -19.01
C LEU A 196 19.11 8.84 -19.70
N CYS A 197 18.67 9.09 -20.94
CA CYS A 197 18.85 10.37 -21.61
C CYS A 197 17.65 11.30 -21.34
N PRO A 198 17.78 12.40 -20.57
CA PRO A 198 16.64 13.24 -20.18
C PRO A 198 15.90 13.93 -21.34
N PHE A 199 16.51 13.94 -22.53
CA PHE A 199 15.96 14.54 -23.75
C PHE A 199 15.22 13.55 -24.64
N ASP A 200 15.30 12.24 -24.34
CA ASP A 200 14.62 11.20 -25.09
C ASP A 200 13.28 10.83 -24.42
N SER A 201 12.26 10.55 -25.22
CA SER A 201 11.00 9.96 -24.76
C SER A 201 11.20 8.65 -24.01
N ALA A 202 12.24 7.88 -24.37
CA ALA A 202 12.59 6.62 -23.72
C ALA A 202 12.86 6.78 -22.21
N PHE A 203 13.28 7.97 -21.76
CA PHE A 203 13.51 8.25 -20.34
C PHE A 203 12.27 8.04 -19.50
N SER A 204 11.11 8.48 -19.98
CA SER A 204 9.86 8.39 -19.22
C SER A 204 9.39 6.94 -19.06
N ASP A 205 9.51 6.14 -20.12
CA ASP A 205 9.20 4.71 -20.04
C ASP A 205 10.18 3.97 -19.14
N THR A 206 11.45 4.35 -19.17
CA THR A 206 12.49 3.78 -18.31
C THR A 206 12.21 4.11 -16.83
N MET A 207 11.81 5.34 -16.50
CA MET A 207 11.41 5.71 -15.13
C MET A 207 10.19 4.94 -14.64
N ARG A 208 9.22 4.68 -15.52
CA ARG A 208 8.07 3.82 -15.20
C ARG A 208 8.50 2.38 -14.93
N ILE A 209 9.46 1.85 -15.68
CA ILE A 209 10.03 0.51 -15.44
C ILE A 209 10.72 0.48 -14.06
N PHE A 210 11.53 1.48 -13.72
CA PHE A 210 12.18 1.54 -12.40
C PHE A 210 11.18 1.61 -11.25
N GLU A 211 10.11 2.43 -11.36
CA GLU A 211 9.05 2.46 -10.34
C GLU A 211 8.43 1.07 -10.10
N LEU A 212 8.20 0.32 -11.18
CA LEU A 212 7.53 -0.98 -11.12
C LEU A 212 8.47 -2.10 -10.65
N PHE A 213 9.67 -2.19 -11.22
CA PHE A 213 10.52 -3.38 -11.10
C PHE A 213 11.69 -3.26 -10.13
N LEU A 214 12.17 -2.05 -9.83
CA LEU A 214 13.40 -1.89 -9.04
C LEU A 214 13.19 -2.35 -7.58
N PRO A 215 13.93 -3.36 -7.08
CA PRO A 215 13.71 -3.88 -5.73
C PRO A 215 14.03 -2.84 -4.64
N VAL A 216 13.09 -2.66 -3.71
CA VAL A 216 13.25 -1.78 -2.52
C VAL A 216 13.01 -2.51 -1.20
N HIS A 217 12.77 -3.82 -1.26
CA HIS A 217 12.39 -4.69 -0.15
C HIS A 217 13.53 -5.65 0.24
N LEU A 218 14.79 -5.23 0.07
CA LEU A 218 15.94 -6.04 0.45
C LEU A 218 16.16 -5.93 1.97
N PRO A 219 16.57 -7.01 2.66
CA PRO A 219 16.95 -6.93 4.06
C PRO A 219 18.24 -6.08 4.23
N PRO A 220 18.53 -5.59 5.45
CA PRO A 220 19.68 -4.72 5.72
C PRO A 220 21.03 -5.25 5.23
N GLU A 221 21.23 -6.56 5.30
CA GLU A 221 22.44 -7.25 4.86
C GLU A 221 22.69 -7.14 3.34
N LEU A 222 21.64 -6.91 2.56
CA LEU A 222 21.68 -6.86 1.10
C LEU A 222 21.42 -5.45 0.55
N HIS A 223 21.44 -4.41 1.39
CA HIS A 223 21.24 -3.02 0.94
C HIS A 223 22.30 -2.55 -0.07
N ASP A 224 23.52 -3.09 0.00
CA ASP A 224 24.60 -2.81 -0.96
C ASP A 224 24.28 -3.30 -2.37
N GLN A 225 23.44 -4.35 -2.49
CA GLN A 225 22.94 -4.87 -3.77
C GLN A 225 21.57 -4.27 -4.15
N GLY A 226 21.08 -3.32 -3.35
CA GLY A 226 19.77 -2.71 -3.48
C GLY A 226 19.85 -1.24 -3.83
N PHE A 227 19.19 -0.43 -3.00
CA PHE A 227 19.03 1.01 -3.26
C PHE A 227 20.35 1.78 -3.30
N LYS A 228 21.40 1.31 -2.61
CA LYS A 228 22.70 1.98 -2.63
C LYS A 228 23.34 2.03 -4.01
N LEU A 229 22.95 1.14 -4.93
CA LEU A 229 23.47 1.11 -6.30
C LEU A 229 22.97 2.27 -7.18
N TRP A 230 21.85 2.90 -6.82
CA TRP A 230 21.14 3.85 -7.70
C TRP A 230 20.59 5.10 -7.01
N LEU A 231 20.44 5.10 -5.68
CA LEU A 231 19.79 6.20 -4.96
C LEU A 231 20.48 7.54 -5.19
N GLU A 232 21.80 7.60 -5.03
CA GLU A 232 22.56 8.86 -5.19
C GLU A 232 22.50 9.36 -6.64
N GLU A 233 22.64 8.46 -7.61
CA GLU A 233 22.50 8.76 -9.04
C GLU A 233 21.12 9.36 -9.34
N PHE A 234 20.06 8.73 -8.84
CA PHE A 234 18.69 9.15 -9.10
C PHE A 234 18.34 10.44 -8.37
N MET A 235 18.85 10.64 -7.14
CA MET A 235 18.72 11.93 -6.45
C MET A 235 19.44 13.05 -7.20
N GLY A 236 20.65 12.81 -7.72
CA GLY A 236 21.37 13.77 -8.54
C GLY A 236 20.61 14.16 -9.82
N ILE A 237 20.06 13.17 -10.53
CA ILE A 237 19.19 13.41 -11.70
C ILE A 237 17.98 14.25 -11.28
N TRP A 238 17.30 13.85 -10.21
CA TRP A 238 16.11 14.53 -9.73
C TRP A 238 16.41 15.98 -9.33
N GLU A 239 17.52 16.26 -8.66
CA GLU A 239 17.94 17.62 -8.28
C GLU A 239 18.28 18.50 -9.48
N SER A 240 18.91 17.93 -10.52
CA SER A 240 19.36 18.66 -11.71
C SER A 240 18.22 19.27 -12.52
N VAL A 241 17.02 18.69 -12.47
CA VAL A 241 15.88 19.08 -13.28
C VAL A 241 14.99 20.07 -12.53
N TYR A 242 14.82 21.28 -13.07
CA TYR A 242 13.98 22.32 -12.45
C TYR A 242 12.54 22.37 -13.00
N SER A 243 12.28 21.69 -14.12
CA SER A 243 10.94 21.49 -14.67
C SER A 243 10.18 20.41 -13.90
N ASN A 244 8.87 20.28 -14.17
CA ASN A 244 8.01 19.20 -13.67
C ASN A 244 7.63 18.27 -14.83
N PRO A 245 8.54 17.37 -15.26
CA PRO A 245 8.28 16.42 -16.32
C PRO A 245 7.40 15.25 -15.83
N ALA A 246 6.71 14.58 -16.75
CA ALA A 246 5.81 13.47 -16.42
C ALA A 246 6.50 12.35 -15.60
N TRP A 247 7.76 12.06 -15.93
CA TRP A 247 8.55 11.01 -15.28
C TRP A 247 8.89 11.29 -13.82
N GLU A 248 8.79 12.56 -13.37
CA GLU A 248 9.05 12.92 -11.98
C GLU A 248 8.07 12.20 -11.03
N LEU A 249 6.84 11.96 -11.49
CA LEU A 249 5.83 11.22 -10.73
C LEU A 249 6.29 9.81 -10.39
N ASN A 250 6.91 9.12 -11.36
CA ASN A 250 7.42 7.76 -11.18
C ASN A 250 8.56 7.74 -10.15
N MET A 251 9.45 8.75 -10.18
CA MET A 251 10.53 8.87 -9.20
C MET A 251 10.02 9.14 -7.79
N ILE A 252 9.05 10.04 -7.62
CA ILE A 252 8.47 10.32 -6.30
C ILE A 252 7.77 9.08 -5.73
N ASN A 253 7.07 8.32 -6.56
CA ASN A 253 6.48 7.06 -6.15
C ASN A 253 7.57 6.07 -5.69
N LEU A 254 8.64 5.92 -6.47
CA LEU A 254 9.77 5.06 -6.13
C LEU A 254 10.46 5.49 -4.83
N PHE A 255 10.78 6.78 -4.66
CA PHE A 255 11.40 7.31 -3.44
C PHE A 255 10.50 7.18 -2.22
N SER A 256 9.20 7.46 -2.35
CA SER A 256 8.25 7.32 -1.25
C SER A 256 8.18 5.89 -0.72
N LEU A 257 8.19 4.93 -1.64
CA LEU A 257 8.16 3.52 -1.33
C LEU A 257 9.50 3.06 -0.74
N LEU A 258 10.62 3.52 -1.32
CA LEU A 258 11.95 3.24 -0.80
C LEU A 258 12.07 3.71 0.65
N ALA A 259 11.69 4.95 0.93
CA ALA A 259 11.72 5.52 2.27
C ALA A 259 10.87 4.69 3.24
N TRP A 260 9.65 4.32 2.83
CA TRP A 260 8.76 3.51 3.67
C TRP A 260 9.30 2.12 3.99
N CYS A 261 9.93 1.45 3.04
CA CYS A 261 10.49 0.12 3.26
C CYS A 261 11.84 0.12 3.97
N ASN A 262 12.51 1.27 4.09
CA ASN A 262 13.88 1.39 4.61
C ASN A 262 13.98 2.48 5.69
N ILE A 263 12.94 2.62 6.52
CA ILE A 263 12.89 3.59 7.62
C ILE A 263 14.10 3.40 8.55
N GLY A 264 14.88 4.46 8.74
CA GLY A 264 16.06 4.47 9.60
C GLY A 264 17.36 3.98 8.96
N TYR A 265 17.34 3.56 7.69
CA TYR A 265 18.54 3.11 6.96
C TYR A 265 19.07 4.11 5.94
N ILE A 266 18.26 5.11 5.55
CA ILE A 266 18.62 6.15 4.59
C ILE A 266 18.64 7.48 5.32
N ASP A 267 19.75 8.20 5.20
CA ASP A 267 19.83 9.60 5.64
C ASP A 267 19.25 10.51 4.56
N TRP A 268 18.06 11.05 4.83
CA TRP A 268 17.37 11.97 3.92
C TRP A 268 17.70 13.44 4.18
N GLU A 269 18.45 13.74 5.25
CA GLU A 269 18.73 15.11 5.72
C GLU A 269 19.27 16.04 4.63
N PRO A 270 20.23 15.61 3.77
CA PRO A 270 20.78 16.48 2.71
C PRO A 270 19.72 16.95 1.70
N TRP A 271 18.67 16.14 1.48
CA TRP A 271 17.68 16.36 0.44
C TRP A 271 16.39 17.00 0.96
N LEU A 272 16.18 17.07 2.28
CA LEU A 272 14.96 17.64 2.89
C LEU A 272 14.59 19.02 2.35
N PRO A 273 15.50 20.01 2.22
CA PRO A 273 15.13 21.34 1.71
C PRO A 273 14.51 21.28 0.32
N ARG A 274 15.07 20.43 -0.57
CA ARG A 274 14.60 20.27 -1.95
C ARG A 274 13.27 19.52 -1.99
N ILE A 275 13.13 18.46 -1.20
CA ILE A 275 11.90 17.66 -1.06
C ILE A 275 10.73 18.55 -0.65
N PHE A 276 10.86 19.27 0.47
CA PHE A 276 9.79 20.14 0.95
C PHE A 276 9.49 21.31 0.02
N THR A 277 10.52 21.87 -0.64
CA THR A 277 10.32 22.92 -1.66
C THR A 277 9.50 22.40 -2.85
N ARG A 278 9.76 21.19 -3.34
CA ARG A 278 9.01 20.63 -4.47
C ARG A 278 7.60 20.19 -4.06
N ILE A 279 7.44 19.65 -2.86
CA ILE A 279 6.12 19.34 -2.31
C ILE A 279 5.27 20.62 -2.21
N LEU A 280 5.82 21.72 -1.67
CA LEU A 280 5.10 22.99 -1.61
C LEU A 280 4.71 23.50 -3.01
N LYS A 281 5.62 23.42 -3.98
CA LYS A 281 5.34 23.80 -5.38
C LYS A 281 4.26 22.93 -6.02
N SER A 282 4.17 21.65 -5.65
CA SER A 282 3.20 20.71 -6.23
C SER A 282 1.74 21.04 -5.89
N PHE A 283 1.50 21.79 -4.81
CA PHE A 283 0.14 22.25 -4.46
C PHE A 283 -0.38 23.36 -5.37
N THR A 284 0.44 23.94 -6.25
CA THR A 284 0.05 25.03 -7.17
C THR A 284 -0.66 26.20 -6.47
N LEU A 285 -0.21 26.55 -5.26
CA LEU A 285 -0.87 27.60 -4.47
C LEU A 285 -0.78 28.96 -5.17
N PRO A 286 -1.87 29.73 -5.25
CA PRO A 286 -1.86 31.04 -5.89
C PRO A 286 -1.11 32.04 -5.00
N VAL A 287 0.17 32.27 -5.31
CA VAL A 287 1.02 33.23 -4.61
C VAL A 287 1.39 34.37 -5.56
N GLY A 288 1.13 35.61 -5.15
CA GLY A 288 1.46 36.82 -5.93
C GLY A 288 0.34 37.29 -6.89
N LYS A 289 0.63 38.36 -7.66
CA LYS A 289 -0.34 39.06 -8.51
C LYS A 289 -0.50 38.49 -9.92
N ILE A 290 0.46 37.69 -10.40
CA ILE A 290 0.45 37.10 -11.74
C ILE A 290 0.32 35.58 -11.60
N GLN A 291 -0.83 35.05 -12.01
CA GLN A 291 -1.13 33.63 -11.93
C GLN A 291 -0.86 32.96 -13.28
N VAL A 292 0.35 32.43 -13.45
CA VAL A 292 0.66 31.53 -14.56
C VAL A 292 1.17 30.23 -13.97
N SER A 293 0.27 29.29 -13.72
CA SER A 293 0.63 27.92 -13.35
C SER A 293 0.69 27.06 -14.61
N LEU A 294 1.90 26.67 -15.02
CA LEU A 294 2.15 25.75 -16.13
C LEU A 294 2.27 24.28 -15.67
N GLN A 295 1.95 23.96 -14.40
CA GLN A 295 2.05 22.58 -13.93
C GLN A 295 0.99 21.68 -14.57
N GLN A 296 1.45 20.75 -15.40
CA GLN A 296 0.62 19.73 -16.05
C GLN A 296 0.45 18.47 -15.19
N TYR A 297 1.46 18.14 -14.35
CA TYR A 297 1.51 16.89 -13.60
C TYR A 297 1.48 17.14 -12.09
N ARG A 298 0.61 16.41 -11.37
CA ARG A 298 0.40 16.57 -9.93
C ARG A 298 0.89 15.35 -9.17
N TYR A 299 1.56 15.59 -8.04
CA TYR A 299 2.07 14.51 -7.21
C TYR A 299 0.93 13.74 -6.56
N SER A 300 1.10 12.42 -6.45
CA SER A 300 0.20 11.58 -5.67
C SER A 300 0.33 11.95 -4.19
N MET A 301 -0.75 12.45 -3.60
CA MET A 301 -0.76 12.82 -2.18
C MET A 301 -0.39 11.63 -1.28
N SER A 302 -0.76 10.40 -1.68
CA SER A 302 -0.41 9.21 -0.90
C SER A 302 1.10 8.96 -0.88
N SER A 303 1.78 9.13 -2.02
CA SER A 303 3.22 8.96 -2.14
C SER A 303 3.96 10.04 -1.34
N VAL A 304 3.54 11.30 -1.49
CA VAL A 304 4.11 12.43 -0.75
C VAL A 304 3.98 12.24 0.76
N THR A 305 2.79 11.90 1.26
CA THR A 305 2.59 11.71 2.70
C THR A 305 3.36 10.52 3.24
N THR A 306 3.41 9.41 2.48
CA THR A 306 4.19 8.23 2.85
C THR A 306 5.67 8.56 2.95
N TRP A 307 6.19 9.35 2.01
CA TRP A 307 7.59 9.79 2.00
C TRP A 307 7.92 10.66 3.22
N ILE A 308 7.12 11.71 3.47
CA ILE A 308 7.30 12.59 4.63
C ILE A 308 7.28 11.78 5.93
N ILE A 309 6.25 10.95 6.10
CA ILE A 309 6.10 10.16 7.33
C ILE A 309 7.24 9.17 7.48
N ALA A 310 7.73 8.53 6.41
CA ALA A 310 8.87 7.62 6.49
C ALA A 310 10.17 8.31 6.95
N MET A 311 10.35 9.59 6.58
CA MET A 311 11.52 10.39 6.97
C MET A 311 11.47 10.93 8.40
N LEU A 312 10.32 10.88 9.09
CA LEU A 312 10.24 11.29 10.49
C LEU A 312 11.06 10.34 11.39
N GLY A 313 11.57 10.82 12.52
CA GLY A 313 12.31 9.97 13.45
C GLY A 313 13.23 10.79 14.35
N ASN A 314 13.86 10.12 15.29
CA ASN A 314 14.82 10.75 16.18
C ASN A 314 16.03 11.23 15.36
N GLY A 315 16.43 12.49 15.57
CA GLY A 315 17.59 13.09 14.90
C GLY A 315 17.34 13.69 13.51
N SER A 316 16.14 13.55 12.93
CA SER A 316 15.81 14.22 11.65
C SER A 316 15.17 15.59 11.87
N THR A 317 15.55 16.58 11.06
CA THR A 317 14.88 17.88 11.04
C THR A 317 13.59 17.89 10.21
N CYS A 318 13.16 16.73 9.67
CA CYS A 318 11.97 16.59 8.83
C CYS A 318 10.70 17.19 9.48
N LEU A 319 10.54 17.06 10.80
CA LEU A 319 9.40 17.65 11.49
C LEU A 319 9.41 19.19 11.48
N GLN A 320 10.59 19.82 11.56
CA GLN A 320 10.73 21.27 11.45
C GLN A 320 10.32 21.76 10.06
N TYR A 321 10.80 21.09 9.00
CA TYR A 321 10.39 21.39 7.63
C TYR A 321 8.89 21.18 7.41
N LEU A 322 8.30 20.17 8.05
CA LEU A 322 6.86 19.93 8.02
C LEU A 322 6.09 21.07 8.71
N GLN A 323 6.58 21.56 9.84
CA GLN A 323 6.00 22.69 10.54
C GLN A 323 6.07 23.97 9.70
N ASP A 324 7.20 24.22 9.06
CA ASP A 324 7.37 25.36 8.15
C ASP A 324 6.42 25.25 6.95
N LEU A 325 6.25 24.05 6.40
CA LEU A 325 5.30 23.76 5.32
C LEU A 325 3.86 24.07 5.73
N PHE A 326 3.40 23.57 6.89
CA PHE A 326 2.05 23.86 7.38
C PHE A 326 1.86 25.35 7.73
N THR A 327 2.90 26.01 8.24
CA THR A 327 2.89 27.44 8.51
C THR A 327 2.70 28.23 7.21
N ALA A 328 3.43 27.89 6.14
CA ALA A 328 3.29 28.51 4.83
C ALA A 328 1.91 28.28 4.20
N MET A 329 1.30 27.11 4.44
CA MET A 329 -0.01 26.75 3.87
C MET A 329 -1.21 27.17 4.73
N LYS A 330 -1.00 27.62 5.97
CA LYS A 330 -2.06 27.86 6.97
C LYS A 330 -3.19 28.76 6.47
N SER A 331 -2.85 29.83 5.76
CA SER A 331 -3.83 30.77 5.20
C SER A 331 -4.76 30.10 4.18
N PHE A 332 -4.27 29.13 3.41
CA PHE A 332 -5.04 28.41 2.39
C PHE A 332 -6.02 27.38 2.97
N TYR A 333 -5.86 26.98 4.24
CA TYR A 333 -6.84 26.13 4.92
C TYR A 333 -8.08 26.90 5.38
N HIS A 334 -8.00 28.24 5.50
CA HIS A 334 -9.09 29.05 6.05
C HIS A 334 -10.38 28.96 5.19
N PRO A 335 -11.58 28.81 5.79
CA PRO A 335 -12.84 28.68 5.04
C PRO A 335 -13.16 29.83 4.07
N SER A 336 -12.61 31.02 4.29
CA SER A 336 -12.74 32.17 3.39
C SER A 336 -11.89 32.04 2.12
N ASN A 337 -10.82 31.25 2.15
CA ASN A 337 -9.88 31.07 1.05
C ASN A 337 -10.21 29.78 0.29
N THR A 338 -11.32 29.81 -0.45
CA THR A 338 -11.78 28.68 -1.25
C THR A 338 -11.12 28.69 -2.63
N GLY A 339 -10.62 27.54 -3.07
CA GLY A 339 -10.02 27.38 -4.39
C GLY A 339 -9.80 25.92 -4.75
N LYS A 340 -9.32 25.66 -5.97
CA LYS A 340 -9.06 24.30 -6.47
C LYS A 340 -8.05 23.52 -5.60
N PHE A 341 -7.14 24.23 -4.94
CA PHE A 341 -6.13 23.66 -4.04
C PHE A 341 -6.71 23.05 -2.75
N GLN A 342 -7.92 23.45 -2.34
CA GLN A 342 -8.47 23.10 -1.03
C GLN A 342 -8.71 21.60 -0.86
N GLN A 343 -9.17 20.92 -1.91
CA GLN A 343 -9.36 19.47 -1.90
C GLN A 343 -8.03 18.73 -1.72
N GLU A 344 -6.96 19.20 -2.36
CA GLU A 344 -5.63 18.60 -2.26
C GLU A 344 -5.02 18.83 -0.89
N LEU A 345 -5.13 20.04 -0.33
CA LEU A 345 -4.66 20.35 1.02
C LEU A 345 -5.36 19.51 2.10
N ILE A 346 -6.67 19.33 1.99
CA ILE A 346 -7.42 18.48 2.94
C ILE A 346 -7.09 17.00 2.73
N SER A 347 -6.93 16.55 1.48
CA SER A 347 -6.48 15.19 1.16
C SER A 347 -5.09 14.92 1.74
N PHE A 348 -4.16 15.86 1.59
CA PHE A 348 -2.81 15.81 2.15
C PHE A 348 -2.86 15.69 3.67
N LEU A 349 -3.59 16.57 4.36
CA LEU A 349 -3.73 16.53 5.82
C LEU A 349 -4.28 15.18 6.32
N SER A 350 -5.34 14.67 5.66
CA SER A 350 -5.99 13.42 6.03
C SER A 350 -5.07 12.22 5.82
N LYS A 351 -4.43 12.13 4.65
CA LYS A 351 -3.48 11.05 4.31
C LYS A 351 -2.20 11.10 5.13
N LEU A 352 -1.70 12.28 5.48
CA LEU A 352 -0.53 12.46 6.34
C LEU A 352 -0.82 11.93 7.74
N SER A 353 -1.99 12.27 8.29
CA SER A 353 -2.44 11.78 9.59
C SER A 353 -2.63 10.26 9.56
N GLN A 354 -3.21 9.72 8.49
CA GLN A 354 -3.36 8.28 8.30
C GLN A 354 -2.00 7.56 8.23
N ALA A 355 -1.07 8.05 7.41
CA ALA A 355 0.24 7.43 7.23
C ALA A 355 1.03 7.37 8.55
N LEU A 356 0.90 8.38 9.42
CA LEU A 356 1.50 8.32 10.76
C LEU A 356 0.84 7.25 11.64
N VAL A 357 -0.49 7.13 11.61
CA VAL A 357 -1.19 6.04 12.32
C VAL A 357 -0.73 4.67 11.83
N ASP A 358 -0.58 4.50 10.51
CA ASP A 358 -0.11 3.26 9.90
C ASP A 358 1.34 2.95 10.33
N ARG A 359 2.22 3.95 10.36
CA ARG A 359 3.60 3.79 10.86
C ARG A 359 3.65 3.42 12.34
N VAL A 360 2.87 4.10 13.18
CA VAL A 360 2.78 3.82 14.62
C VAL A 360 2.22 2.41 14.86
N HIS A 361 1.22 1.99 14.09
CA HIS A 361 0.71 0.62 14.13
C HIS A 361 1.80 -0.38 13.76
N LEU A 362 2.54 -0.09 12.69
CA LEU A 362 3.62 -0.93 12.21
C LEU A 362 4.74 -1.12 13.24
N GLU A 363 5.18 -0.04 13.87
CA GLU A 363 6.29 -0.08 14.84
C GLU A 363 5.91 -0.73 16.19
N ARG A 364 4.62 -0.74 16.55
CA ARG A 364 4.17 -1.14 17.90
C ARG A 364 3.35 -2.42 17.98
N LYS A 365 2.55 -2.70 16.95
CA LYS A 365 1.50 -3.74 17.00
C LYS A 365 1.54 -4.71 15.83
N ALA A 366 2.10 -4.30 14.69
CA ALA A 366 2.16 -5.18 13.54
C ALA A 366 3.15 -6.32 13.78
N ASN A 367 2.85 -7.47 13.19
CA ASN A 367 3.81 -8.56 13.14
C ASN A 367 4.99 -8.16 12.25
N PRO A 368 6.22 -8.58 12.58
CA PRO A 368 7.40 -8.25 11.79
C PRO A 368 7.26 -8.77 10.35
N ILE A 369 7.78 -7.99 9.41
CA ILE A 369 7.90 -8.36 8.00
C ILE A 369 9.37 -8.72 7.78
N TRP A 370 9.65 -9.83 7.10
CA TRP A 370 11.01 -10.39 7.01
C TRP A 370 12.06 -9.45 6.41
N TYR A 371 11.68 -8.54 5.50
CA TYR A 371 12.60 -7.53 4.94
C TYR A 371 12.56 -6.19 5.68
N PHE A 372 11.61 -5.99 6.59
CA PHE A 372 11.32 -4.67 7.13
C PHE A 372 11.16 -4.71 8.64
N THR A 373 12.19 -4.23 9.33
CA THR A 373 12.18 -3.94 10.76
C THR A 373 12.87 -2.59 10.98
N PRO A 374 12.13 -1.53 11.36
CA PRO A 374 12.73 -0.26 11.73
C PRO A 374 13.68 -0.42 12.92
N PRO A 375 14.93 0.09 12.85
CA PRO A 375 15.85 0.12 13.97
C PRO A 375 15.22 0.79 15.19
N GLU A 376 15.51 0.29 16.40
CA GLU A 376 14.91 0.82 17.63
C GLU A 376 15.22 2.31 17.83
N SER A 377 16.40 2.77 17.42
CA SER A 377 16.83 4.16 17.46
C SER A 377 15.94 5.11 16.64
N TYR A 378 15.35 4.62 15.55
CA TYR A 378 14.53 5.39 14.61
C TYR A 378 13.01 5.23 14.82
N ARG A 379 12.58 4.42 15.79
CA ARG A 379 11.17 4.31 16.14
C ARG A 379 10.64 5.62 16.72
N LEU A 380 9.37 5.90 16.42
CA LEU A 380 8.70 7.12 16.86
C LEU A 380 8.48 7.09 18.37
N THR A 381 9.06 8.07 19.05
CA THR A 381 8.82 8.29 20.47
C THR A 381 7.43 8.89 20.69
N GLU A 382 6.92 8.80 21.93
CA GLU A 382 5.69 9.52 22.29
C GLU A 382 5.83 11.03 22.05
N GLN A 383 7.02 11.61 22.27
CA GLN A 383 7.22 13.03 22.04
C GLN A 383 7.08 13.38 20.54
N ASN A 384 7.67 12.59 19.63
CA ASN A 384 7.54 12.85 18.19
C ASN A 384 6.08 12.81 17.73
N ILE A 385 5.28 11.88 18.26
CA ILE A 385 3.85 11.79 17.94
C ILE A 385 3.11 13.03 18.46
N THR A 386 3.41 13.47 19.68
CA THR A 386 2.83 14.68 20.28
C THR A 386 3.16 15.92 19.45
N ASP A 387 4.43 16.08 19.07
CA ASP A 387 4.91 17.23 18.30
C ASP A 387 4.30 17.26 16.91
N PHE A 388 4.20 16.10 16.26
CA PHE A 388 3.46 15.98 15.00
C PHE A 388 2.01 16.42 15.16
N VAL A 389 1.27 15.89 16.16
CA VAL A 389 -0.14 16.28 16.34
C VAL A 389 -0.26 17.78 16.58
N ASN A 390 0.64 18.38 17.36
CA ASN A 390 0.68 19.82 17.57
C ASN A 390 0.94 20.60 16.28
N CYS A 391 1.81 20.11 15.40
CA CYS A 391 2.11 20.72 14.10
C CYS A 391 0.85 20.79 13.19
N VAL A 392 0.03 19.73 13.14
CA VAL A 392 -1.10 19.64 12.20
C VAL A 392 -2.47 20.04 12.76
N LYS A 393 -2.68 19.96 14.08
CA LYS A 393 -4.02 20.09 14.69
C LYS A 393 -4.73 21.40 14.35
N GLU A 394 -4.01 22.52 14.26
CA GLU A 394 -4.62 23.82 13.95
C GLU A 394 -5.23 23.83 12.54
N CYS A 395 -4.47 23.36 11.55
CA CYS A 395 -4.96 23.24 10.18
C CYS A 395 -6.12 22.25 10.09
N ALA A 396 -6.10 21.17 10.88
CA ALA A 396 -7.21 20.22 10.97
C ALA A 396 -8.49 20.86 11.52
N PHE A 397 -8.40 21.64 12.60
CA PHE A 397 -9.58 22.32 13.15
C PHE A 397 -10.15 23.38 12.22
N ILE A 398 -9.29 24.09 11.48
CA ILE A 398 -9.73 25.04 10.46
C ILE A 398 -10.41 24.30 9.31
N ALA A 399 -9.85 23.16 8.88
CA ALA A 399 -10.36 22.36 7.77
C ALA A 399 -11.78 21.81 7.99
N ILE A 400 -12.21 21.61 9.24
CA ILE A 400 -13.58 21.17 9.59
C ILE A 400 -14.62 22.13 9.00
N PHE A 401 -14.38 23.44 9.07
CA PHE A 401 -15.36 24.46 8.72
C PHE A 401 -15.29 24.90 7.26
N THR A 402 -14.60 24.14 6.41
CA THR A 402 -14.47 24.46 4.99
C THR A 402 -15.82 24.32 4.28
N LYS A 403 -16.12 25.26 3.38
CA LYS A 403 -17.42 25.35 2.68
C LYS A 403 -17.74 24.14 1.80
N ALA A 404 -16.72 23.37 1.41
CA ALA A 404 -16.88 22.15 0.64
C ALA A 404 -17.37 20.95 1.48
N HIS A 405 -17.45 21.09 2.82
CA HIS A 405 -17.91 20.05 3.74
C HIS A 405 -17.26 18.67 3.48
N LEU A 406 -15.96 18.68 3.22
CA LEU A 406 -15.21 17.48 2.86
C LEU A 406 -15.10 16.53 4.05
N LYS A 407 -15.53 15.29 3.89
CA LYS A 407 -15.49 14.24 4.93
C LYS A 407 -14.04 13.92 5.37
N GLU A 408 -13.08 14.19 4.50
CA GLU A 408 -11.66 14.00 4.72
C GLU A 408 -11.11 14.83 5.90
N SER A 409 -11.70 16.01 6.17
CA SER A 409 -11.30 16.84 7.32
C SER A 409 -11.68 16.17 8.65
N ALA A 410 -12.88 15.58 8.72
CA ALA A 410 -13.32 14.79 9.86
C ALA A 410 -12.46 13.52 10.03
N LYS A 411 -12.08 12.85 8.93
CA LYS A 411 -11.13 11.73 8.97
C LYS A 411 -9.75 12.13 9.49
N ALA A 412 -9.24 13.32 9.13
CA ALA A 412 -7.98 13.81 9.68
C ALA A 412 -8.06 13.91 11.22
N CYS A 413 -9.14 14.50 11.75
CA CYS A 413 -9.37 14.57 13.19
C CYS A 413 -9.51 13.18 13.83
N GLN A 414 -10.18 12.24 13.15
CA GLN A 414 -10.24 10.85 13.58
C GLN A 414 -8.85 10.22 13.72
N TYR A 415 -7.97 10.35 12.72
CA TYR A 415 -6.61 9.81 12.81
C TYR A 415 -5.78 10.51 13.89
N LEU A 416 -5.86 11.83 14.01
CA LEU A 416 -5.15 12.56 15.06
C LEU A 416 -5.62 12.18 16.47
N SER A 417 -6.93 11.96 16.66
CA SER A 417 -7.49 11.47 17.94
C SER A 417 -7.11 10.02 18.25
N MET A 418 -6.80 9.18 17.26
CA MET A 418 -6.22 7.85 17.50
C MET A 418 -4.80 7.92 18.08
N LEU A 419 -4.07 9.01 17.79
CA LEU A 419 -2.70 9.25 18.26
C LEU A 419 -2.67 9.96 19.61
N ARG A 420 -3.43 11.06 19.74
CA ARG A 420 -3.48 11.96 20.90
C ARG A 420 -4.91 12.46 21.14
N PRO A 421 -5.79 11.63 21.74
CA PRO A 421 -7.17 12.02 22.01
C PRO A 421 -7.28 13.29 22.84
N GLU A 422 -6.41 13.48 23.83
CA GLU A 422 -6.39 14.60 24.77
C GLU A 422 -6.13 15.96 24.11
N LEU A 423 -5.46 15.98 22.95
CA LEU A 423 -5.19 17.22 22.21
C LEU A 423 -6.29 17.57 21.19
N ILE A 424 -7.12 16.59 20.82
CA ILE A 424 -8.05 16.69 19.69
C ILE A 424 -9.50 16.75 20.16
N ILE A 425 -9.88 15.93 21.14
CA ILE A 425 -11.27 15.78 21.58
C ILE A 425 -11.77 17.02 22.32
N PRO A 426 -11.07 17.55 23.36
CA PRO A 426 -11.60 18.70 24.11
C PRO A 426 -11.89 19.92 23.22
N PRO A 427 -11.00 20.35 22.30
CA PRO A 427 -11.30 21.47 21.40
C PRO A 427 -12.48 21.24 20.46
N ILE A 428 -12.74 19.98 20.03
CA ILE A 428 -13.90 19.65 19.20
C ILE A 428 -15.19 19.79 20.02
N VAL A 429 -15.17 19.34 21.28
CA VAL A 429 -16.30 19.43 22.20
C VAL A 429 -16.60 20.89 22.56
N GLU A 430 -15.59 21.70 22.85
CA GLU A 430 -15.76 23.15 23.08
C GLU A 430 -16.39 23.84 21.87
N LYS A 431 -15.91 23.53 20.65
CA LYS A 431 -16.46 24.06 19.40
C LYS A 431 -17.91 23.60 19.18
N LEU A 432 -18.27 22.38 19.60
CA LEU A 432 -19.64 21.89 19.53
C LEU A 432 -20.56 22.74 20.41
N PHE A 433 -20.22 22.93 21.69
CA PHE A 433 -21.03 23.75 22.59
C PHE A 433 -21.21 25.17 22.04
N SER A 434 -20.13 25.81 21.56
CA SER A 434 -20.22 27.13 20.94
C SER A 434 -21.10 27.17 19.67
N SER A 435 -21.18 26.06 18.93
CA SER A 435 -21.99 25.96 17.71
C SER A 435 -23.46 25.69 18.01
N ILE A 436 -23.78 25.04 19.14
CA ILE A 436 -25.16 24.81 19.60
C ILE A 436 -25.79 26.13 20.04
N ASP A 437 -25.03 26.96 20.74
CA ASP A 437 -25.51 28.26 21.21
C ASP A 437 -25.66 29.29 20.07
N SER A 438 -24.95 29.10 18.97
CA SER A 438 -25.00 29.99 17.80
C SER A 438 -26.20 29.71 16.90
N MET A 439 -27.25 30.52 17.01
CA MET A 439 -28.43 30.42 16.12
C MET A 439 -28.18 30.90 14.69
N SER A 440 -27.08 31.61 14.42
CA SER A 440 -26.82 32.28 13.13
C SER A 440 -25.91 31.48 12.18
N GLU A 441 -25.21 30.45 12.66
CA GLU A 441 -24.18 29.73 11.88
C GLU A 441 -24.45 28.20 11.79
N PRO A 442 -25.58 27.76 11.20
CA PRO A 442 -25.98 26.34 11.20
C PRO A 442 -24.98 25.42 10.48
N HIS A 443 -24.24 25.93 9.50
CA HIS A 443 -23.20 25.19 8.79
C HIS A 443 -22.04 24.73 9.70
N ARG A 444 -21.76 25.48 10.78
CA ARG A 444 -20.73 25.10 11.77
C ARG A 444 -21.19 23.92 12.60
N PHE A 445 -22.46 23.91 13.02
CA PHE A 445 -23.08 22.80 13.73
C PHE A 445 -23.02 21.50 12.91
N THR A 446 -23.45 21.51 11.64
CA THR A 446 -23.41 20.31 10.79
C THR A 446 -21.99 19.77 10.60
N SER A 447 -21.01 20.67 10.41
CA SER A 447 -19.62 20.30 10.20
C SER A 447 -18.99 19.70 11.46
N ILE A 448 -19.23 20.31 12.63
CA ILE A 448 -18.70 19.81 13.89
C ILE A 448 -19.35 18.49 14.30
N MET A 449 -20.65 18.30 14.06
CA MET A 449 -21.34 17.03 14.32
C MET A 449 -20.79 15.88 13.48
N THR A 450 -20.47 16.13 12.21
CA THR A 450 -19.82 15.13 11.34
C THR A 450 -18.43 14.77 11.86
N CYS A 451 -17.68 15.75 12.35
CA CYS A 451 -16.37 15.53 12.97
C CYS A 451 -16.51 14.72 14.27
N LEU A 452 -17.45 15.09 15.13
CA LEU A 452 -17.74 14.43 16.40
C LEU A 452 -18.07 12.94 16.19
N ALA A 453 -18.94 12.63 15.22
CA ALA A 453 -19.28 11.26 14.87
C ALA A 453 -18.03 10.44 14.47
N SER A 454 -17.05 11.07 13.84
CA SER A 454 -15.81 10.41 13.41
C SER A 454 -14.85 10.13 14.57
N VAL A 455 -14.84 10.98 15.60
CA VAL A 455 -13.99 10.84 16.79
C VAL A 455 -14.67 10.10 17.95
N ALA A 456 -15.96 9.81 17.86
CA ALA A 456 -16.79 9.23 18.93
C ALA A 456 -16.17 8.00 19.60
N ARG A 457 -15.54 7.10 18.83
CA ARG A 457 -14.88 5.91 19.39
C ARG A 457 -13.73 6.25 20.33
N GLN A 458 -12.98 7.31 20.05
CA GLN A 458 -11.89 7.76 20.92
C GLN A 458 -12.43 8.54 22.13
N MET A 459 -13.57 9.23 21.98
CA MET A 459 -14.23 9.94 23.08
C MET A 459 -14.68 9.01 24.19
N VAL A 460 -15.28 7.88 23.85
CA VAL A 460 -15.82 6.93 24.84
C VAL A 460 -14.76 5.98 25.41
N ARG A 461 -13.51 6.12 24.98
CA ARG A 461 -12.42 5.24 25.39
C ARG A 461 -11.54 5.94 26.41
N GLN A 462 -11.52 5.42 27.64
CA GLN A 462 -10.51 5.80 28.61
C GLN A 462 -9.13 5.34 28.14
N THR A 463 -8.18 6.27 28.10
CA THR A 463 -6.77 5.98 27.86
C THR A 463 -5.94 6.63 28.97
N PRO A 464 -4.70 6.17 29.22
CA PRO A 464 -3.84 6.80 30.22
C PRO A 464 -3.66 8.30 30.01
N TYR A 465 -3.70 8.75 28.75
CA TYR A 465 -3.54 10.16 28.37
C TYR A 465 -4.86 10.95 28.33
N PHE A 466 -6.01 10.26 28.29
CA PHE A 466 -7.34 10.85 28.27
C PHE A 466 -8.28 10.08 29.21
N SER A 467 -8.18 10.40 30.50
CA SER A 467 -8.99 9.78 31.57
C SER A 467 -10.44 10.26 31.59
N GLN A 468 -10.68 11.47 31.08
CA GLN A 468 -12.01 12.08 30.93
C GLN A 468 -12.87 11.38 29.86
N GLY A 469 -12.33 10.40 29.14
CA GLY A 469 -13.04 9.63 28.12
C GLY A 469 -14.04 8.65 28.73
N GLN A 470 -15.11 9.15 29.33
CA GLN A 470 -16.37 8.46 29.61
C GLN A 470 -17.44 9.47 30.00
#